data_AF-A0A419DUE2-F1
#
_entry.id   AF-A0A419DUE2-F1
#
_cell.length_a   1.000
_cell.length_b   1.000
_cell.length_c   1.000
_cell.angle_alpha   90.00
_cell.angle_beta   90.00
_cell.angle_gamma   90.00
#
_symmetry.space_group_name_H-M   'P 1'
#
loop_
_entity.id
_entity.type
_entity.pdbx_description
1 polymer ?
#
loop_
_entity_poly.entity_id
_entity_poly.type
_entity_poly.pdbx_seq_one_letter_code
_entity_poly.pdbx_strand_id
1 'polypeptide(L)'
;MPVDEFREYLLNTPSGNKWRRIGISKKSGVVVPLFSVYSRNSIGIADTGDIKLLIDWCSSTGNSILQFLPLNEVGSTFCPYDSTSSFALEPAYINLNDIPDVGEKQLGEIRAVLRKIFPQIGPHIDYRIKEEKLKALKSIFNSVNNIGAQDSLAAYIRDNSYWLDDFCLYKLLKNLHNGRPWYEWEPDFRDRIEIRLVELKEKYKKEILFEAWLQWLMAMQLKNAKNYAVKNNIFIKGDLPILVSRDSADVWAHPEFFKLDFASGAPPDMYCAKGQRWGMPTYNWDKIRENNFEYIKEKLKYAEGFYDILRIDHVVGVFRIWSIPYGEPLENQGLHGFFDPADDKLWAGQGREILKVMQESTDMLLCAEDLGTIPAVCPETMKELGIPGNDVQRWVKDWQKRHDFLLPDEFRQLSVAMLSTHDTTNWPGWWQDEAGTVDEALFIRKCQSRSIAYEQIKDRLFNHDLSRHGRLRWRRDIDSADKLLNVLGKPKEELADFIEMYENSFMEKEKLWAILKFKGPVREKADSALIKAVFKFILDSEAIFCINIIFDYLAFAGLMNNDPGQYRINYPGSVNRDNWSVTLPLALEDLLKHKSCAELKRMTRKSAR
;
A
#
# COMPACT_ATOMS: atom_id res chain seq x y z
N MET A 1 23.18 -11.30 -12.38
CA MET A 1 24.62 -11.07 -12.12
C MET A 1 25.05 -12.05 -11.05
N PRO A 2 26.30 -12.57 -11.06
CA PRO A 2 26.88 -13.25 -9.90
C PRO A 2 26.68 -12.43 -8.61
N VAL A 3 26.54 -13.10 -7.47
CA VAL A 3 26.15 -12.47 -6.20
C VAL A 3 27.14 -11.37 -5.78
N ASP A 4 28.44 -11.58 -5.94
CA ASP A 4 29.45 -10.60 -5.53
C ASP A 4 29.48 -9.38 -6.46
N GLU A 5 29.29 -9.58 -7.76
CA GLU A 5 29.15 -8.50 -8.74
C GLU A 5 27.88 -7.68 -8.47
N PHE A 6 26.77 -8.33 -8.12
CA PHE A 6 25.53 -7.64 -7.74
C PHE A 6 25.71 -6.79 -6.48
N ARG A 7 26.40 -7.33 -5.47
CA ARG A 7 26.72 -6.61 -4.22
C ARG A 7 27.58 -5.38 -4.47
N GLU A 8 28.64 -5.53 -5.27
CA GLU A 8 29.49 -4.40 -5.67
C GLU A 8 28.69 -3.35 -6.44
N TYR A 9 27.86 -3.78 -7.39
CA TYR A 9 26.94 -2.91 -8.11
C TYR A 9 26.06 -2.09 -7.17
N LEU A 10 25.39 -2.71 -6.18
CA LEU A 10 24.54 -1.98 -5.22
C LEU A 10 25.31 -0.86 -4.50
N LEU A 11 26.54 -1.13 -4.08
CA LEU A 11 27.39 -0.18 -3.37
C LEU A 11 27.90 0.98 -4.24
N ASN A 12 27.90 0.79 -5.56
CA ASN A 12 28.32 1.78 -6.56
C ASN A 12 27.14 2.55 -7.18
N THR A 13 25.90 2.17 -6.90
CA THR A 13 24.72 2.98 -7.27
C THR A 13 24.64 4.26 -6.43
N PRO A 14 23.84 5.26 -6.85
CA PRO A 14 23.47 6.40 -5.99
C PRO A 14 22.87 5.99 -4.63
N SER A 15 22.28 4.79 -4.53
CA SER A 15 21.78 4.23 -3.26
C SER A 15 22.88 3.59 -2.40
N GLY A 16 24.14 3.59 -2.82
CA GLY A 16 25.21 2.81 -2.18
C GLY A 16 25.38 3.06 -0.67
N ASN A 17 25.29 4.33 -0.22
CA ASN A 17 25.31 4.67 1.21
C ASN A 17 24.11 4.07 1.98
N LYS A 18 22.93 4.08 1.35
CA LYS A 18 21.70 3.51 1.92
C LYS A 18 21.80 1.98 2.00
N TRP A 19 22.35 1.36 0.95
CA TRP A 19 22.62 -0.08 0.92
C TRP A 19 23.67 -0.52 1.94
N ARG A 20 24.70 0.30 2.23
CA ARG A 20 25.62 0.02 3.35
C ARG A 20 24.90 -0.06 4.69
N ARG A 21 23.92 0.81 4.91
CA ARG A 21 23.15 0.87 6.16
C ARG A 21 22.16 -0.28 6.31
N ILE A 22 21.39 -0.58 5.26
CA ILE A 22 20.40 -1.67 5.28
C ILE A 22 21.06 -3.05 5.14
N GLY A 23 22.18 -3.12 4.44
CA GLY A 23 22.91 -4.33 4.12
C GLY A 23 22.54 -4.90 2.74
N ILE A 24 23.53 -5.52 2.10
CA ILE A 24 23.48 -6.09 0.73
C ILE A 24 23.27 -7.62 0.71
N SER A 25 22.71 -8.15 1.80
CA SER A 25 22.27 -9.55 1.89
C SER A 25 20.78 -9.66 1.55
N LYS A 26 20.37 -10.83 1.05
CA LYS A 26 18.95 -11.12 0.89
C LYS A 26 18.27 -11.04 2.26
N LYS A 27 17.07 -10.46 2.31
CA LYS A 27 16.27 -10.33 3.54
C LYS A 27 14.84 -10.79 3.32
N SER A 28 14.19 -11.13 4.42
CA SER A 28 12.76 -11.41 4.48
C SER A 28 12.01 -10.40 5.34
N GLY A 29 10.72 -10.25 5.10
CA GLY A 29 9.87 -9.32 5.81
C GLY A 29 8.38 -9.64 5.76
N VAL A 30 7.61 -8.80 6.46
CA VAL A 30 6.15 -8.84 6.48
C VAL A 30 5.57 -7.45 6.21
N VAL A 31 4.48 -7.39 5.43
CA VAL A 31 3.60 -6.21 5.36
C VAL A 31 2.44 -6.39 6.33
N VAL A 32 2.21 -5.40 7.18
CA VAL A 32 1.14 -5.39 8.18
C VAL A 32 0.31 -4.13 8.02
N PRO A 33 -0.95 -4.23 7.56
CA PRO A 33 -1.92 -3.16 7.76
C PRO A 33 -2.16 -3.02 9.27
N LEU A 34 -1.69 -1.93 9.90
CA LEU A 34 -1.71 -1.82 11.38
C LEU A 34 -3.12 -1.97 11.95
N PHE A 35 -4.14 -1.39 11.29
CA PHE A 35 -5.54 -1.57 11.67
C PHE A 35 -6.00 -3.03 11.74
N SER A 36 -5.35 -3.96 11.02
CA SER A 36 -5.81 -5.34 10.91
C SER A 36 -5.35 -6.24 12.06
N VAL A 37 -4.34 -5.84 12.83
CA VAL A 37 -3.81 -6.62 13.96
C VAL A 37 -4.40 -6.15 15.27
N TYR A 38 -4.21 -6.94 16.34
CA TYR A 38 -4.52 -6.53 17.70
C TYR A 38 -3.76 -7.36 18.72
N SER A 39 -3.53 -6.79 19.89
CA SER A 39 -3.15 -7.49 21.11
C SER A 39 -4.31 -7.52 22.10
N ARG A 40 -4.11 -8.18 23.24
CA ARG A 40 -5.06 -8.11 24.36
C ARG A 40 -5.15 -6.70 24.99
N ASN A 41 -4.21 -5.82 24.63
CA ASN A 41 -4.16 -4.45 25.10
C ASN A 41 -4.85 -3.45 24.17
N SER A 42 -5.02 -3.80 22.89
CA SER A 42 -5.70 -2.95 21.89
C SER A 42 -7.14 -2.63 22.30
N ILE A 43 -7.66 -1.50 21.80
CA ILE A 43 -9.01 -1.00 22.11
C ILE A 43 -9.66 -0.59 20.80
N GLY A 44 -10.53 -1.46 20.26
CA GLY A 44 -11.25 -1.28 19.00
C GLY A 44 -10.37 -1.33 17.73
N ILE A 45 -9.10 -0.94 17.83
CA ILE A 45 -8.08 -0.94 16.77
C ILE A 45 -6.70 -1.14 17.42
N ALA A 46 -5.75 -1.74 16.71
CA ALA A 46 -4.36 -1.73 17.14
C ALA A 46 -3.78 -0.31 17.19
N ASP A 47 -2.74 -0.11 17.98
CA ASP A 47 -2.07 1.17 18.17
C ASP A 47 -0.54 1.03 18.19
N THR A 48 0.17 2.13 18.41
CA THR A 48 1.65 2.14 18.46
C THR A 48 2.26 1.17 19.48
N GLY A 49 1.52 0.79 20.53
CA GLY A 49 1.95 -0.20 21.52
C GLY A 49 2.07 -1.61 20.94
N ASP A 50 1.21 -1.94 19.97
CA ASP A 50 1.15 -3.25 19.32
C ASP A 50 2.34 -3.49 18.38
N ILE A 51 2.99 -2.43 17.90
CA ILE A 51 4.15 -2.50 17.00
C ILE A 51 5.31 -3.29 17.63
N LYS A 52 5.49 -3.21 18.96
CA LYS A 52 6.55 -3.97 19.65
C LYS A 52 6.33 -5.49 19.53
N LEU A 53 5.09 -5.96 19.64
CA LEU A 53 4.75 -7.37 19.46
C LEU A 53 4.96 -7.83 18.01
N LEU A 54 4.72 -6.96 17.03
CA LEU A 54 5.05 -7.25 15.63
C LEU A 54 6.55 -7.38 15.40
N ILE A 55 7.36 -6.53 16.03
CA ILE A 55 8.83 -6.59 15.99
C ILE A 55 9.34 -7.90 16.61
N ASP A 56 8.78 -8.29 17.74
CA ASP A 56 9.08 -9.58 18.38
C ASP A 56 8.66 -10.75 17.48
N TRP A 57 7.50 -10.63 16.82
CA TRP A 57 7.02 -11.63 15.87
C TRP A 57 7.96 -11.79 14.67
N CYS A 58 8.42 -10.69 14.06
CA CYS A 58 9.42 -10.74 12.99
C CYS A 58 10.69 -11.49 13.43
N SER A 59 11.20 -11.20 14.62
CA SER A 59 12.36 -11.89 15.19
C SER A 59 12.10 -13.39 15.41
N SER A 60 10.87 -13.76 15.77
CA SER A 60 10.44 -15.15 15.98
C SER A 60 10.31 -15.95 14.67
N THR A 61 10.01 -15.29 13.54
CA THR A 61 9.86 -15.92 12.22
C THR A 61 11.09 -15.79 11.33
N GLY A 62 12.13 -15.08 11.79
CA GLY A 62 13.35 -14.82 11.02
C GLY A 62 13.22 -13.65 10.04
N ASN A 63 12.09 -12.95 10.03
CA ASN A 63 11.93 -11.71 9.26
C ASN A 63 12.77 -10.60 9.86
N SER A 64 13.40 -9.78 9.01
CA SER A 64 14.20 -8.62 9.41
C SER A 64 13.60 -7.28 8.96
N ILE A 65 12.46 -7.30 8.25
CA ILE A 65 11.76 -6.11 7.77
C ILE A 65 10.29 -6.17 8.21
N LEU A 66 9.81 -5.13 8.89
CA LEU A 66 8.40 -4.91 9.20
C LEU A 66 7.91 -3.71 8.38
N GLN A 67 7.01 -3.95 7.43
CA GLN A 67 6.40 -2.92 6.61
C GLN A 67 5.00 -2.57 7.12
N PHE A 68 4.68 -1.28 7.14
CA PHE A 68 3.31 -0.80 7.32
C PHE A 68 2.74 -0.27 6.00
N LEU A 69 1.41 -0.29 5.89
CA LEU A 69 0.69 0.60 4.97
C LEU A 69 0.84 2.06 5.46
N PRO A 70 0.42 3.08 4.69
CA PRO A 70 0.51 4.46 5.14
C PRO A 70 -0.16 4.65 6.51
N LEU A 71 0.52 5.37 7.40
CA LEU A 71 0.04 5.69 8.76
C LEU A 71 -0.44 7.16 8.86
N ASN A 72 -0.60 7.80 7.70
CA ASN A 72 -1.03 9.19 7.61
C ASN A 72 -2.50 9.35 8.01
N GLU A 73 -2.85 10.54 8.51
CA GLU A 73 -4.22 10.84 8.92
C GLU A 73 -5.16 10.90 7.73
N VAL A 74 -6.27 10.15 7.84
CA VAL A 74 -7.31 10.04 6.81
C VAL A 74 -8.60 10.72 7.26
N GLY A 75 -9.51 10.97 6.31
CA GLY A 75 -10.81 11.57 6.56
C GLY A 75 -11.80 10.65 7.29
N SER A 76 -13.09 10.86 7.04
CA SER A 76 -14.18 10.05 7.63
C SER A 76 -14.27 8.65 7.05
N THR A 77 -13.90 8.49 5.77
CA THR A 77 -13.76 7.17 5.14
C THR A 77 -12.32 6.72 5.35
N PHE A 78 -12.13 5.60 6.05
CA PHE A 78 -10.79 5.10 6.31
C PHE A 78 -10.21 4.45 5.05
N CYS A 79 -9.28 5.14 4.40
CA CYS A 79 -8.50 4.63 3.27
C CYS A 79 -7.07 5.16 3.44
N PRO A 80 -6.07 4.31 3.77
CA PRO A 80 -4.69 4.74 4.02
C PRO A 80 -4.06 5.56 2.89
N TYR A 81 -4.53 5.40 1.66
CA TYR A 81 -4.03 6.09 0.46
C TYR A 81 -4.78 7.39 0.14
N ASP A 82 -5.81 7.76 0.92
CA ASP A 82 -6.57 9.01 0.80
C ASP A 82 -6.31 9.91 2.03
N SER A 83 -5.04 10.24 2.25
CA SER A 83 -4.60 11.02 3.41
C SER A 83 -4.99 12.50 3.29
N THR A 84 -5.45 13.08 4.39
CA THR A 84 -5.72 14.53 4.52
C THR A 84 -4.46 15.35 4.75
N SER A 85 -3.32 14.70 4.96
CA SER A 85 -2.01 15.33 4.84
C SER A 85 -0.94 14.29 4.53
N SER A 86 0.06 14.66 3.73
CA SER A 86 1.23 13.79 3.49
C SER A 86 2.21 13.71 4.67
N PHE A 87 2.00 14.53 5.71
CA PHE A 87 2.81 14.56 6.94
C PHE A 87 2.08 14.00 8.15
N ALA A 88 0.84 14.47 8.40
CA ALA A 88 0.12 14.17 9.62
C ALA A 88 -0.12 12.66 9.79
N LEU A 89 0.01 12.19 11.03
CA LEU A 89 -0.13 10.79 11.45
C LEU A 89 -1.53 10.52 12.03
N GLU A 90 -2.08 9.35 11.77
CA GLU A 90 -3.45 8.98 12.15
C GLU A 90 -3.63 8.83 13.68
N PRO A 91 -4.42 9.71 14.35
CA PRO A 91 -4.58 9.69 15.80
C PRO A 91 -5.33 8.46 16.32
N ALA A 92 -6.06 7.71 15.48
CA ALA A 92 -6.67 6.43 15.88
C ALA A 92 -5.61 5.42 16.40
N TYR A 93 -4.35 5.55 15.96
CA TYR A 93 -3.24 4.70 16.39
C TYR A 93 -2.53 5.19 17.66
N ILE A 94 -3.00 6.24 18.33
CA ILE A 94 -2.44 6.65 19.62
C ILE A 94 -2.72 5.56 20.66
N ASN A 95 -1.65 5.14 21.34
CA ASN A 95 -1.71 4.21 22.45
C ASN A 95 -2.09 4.94 23.74
N LEU A 96 -3.26 4.59 24.29
CA LEU A 96 -3.79 5.20 25.52
C LEU A 96 -3.17 4.64 26.81
N ASN A 97 -2.20 3.71 26.71
CA ASN A 97 -1.42 3.24 27.85
C ASN A 97 -0.18 4.10 28.12
N ASP A 98 0.23 4.93 27.16
CA ASP A 98 1.50 5.67 27.20
C ASP A 98 1.27 7.13 26.82
N ILE A 99 0.51 7.84 27.66
CA ILE A 99 0.27 9.28 27.54
C ILE A 99 1.07 10.00 28.63
N PRO A 100 2.04 10.86 28.27
CA PRO A 100 2.85 11.60 29.23
C PRO A 100 2.02 12.44 30.20
N ASP A 101 2.48 12.54 31.44
CA ASP A 101 1.88 13.34 32.51
C ASP A 101 0.44 12.98 32.91
N VAL A 102 -0.03 11.79 32.53
CA VAL A 102 -1.35 11.26 32.93
C VAL A 102 -1.17 10.01 33.80
N GLY A 103 -1.81 10.01 34.97
CA GLY A 103 -1.75 8.87 35.90
C GLY A 103 -2.52 7.64 35.40
N GLU A 104 -1.99 6.45 35.68
CA GLU A 104 -2.56 5.17 35.26
C GLU A 104 -4.01 4.95 35.70
N LYS A 105 -4.44 5.53 36.82
CA LYS A 105 -5.86 5.48 37.24
C LYS A 105 -6.78 6.12 36.21
N GLN A 106 -6.46 7.33 35.75
CA GLN A 106 -7.27 8.06 34.76
C GLN A 106 -7.25 7.36 33.41
N LEU A 107 -6.08 6.91 32.96
CA LEU A 107 -5.97 6.15 31.71
C LEU A 107 -6.74 4.83 31.80
N GLY A 108 -6.66 4.11 32.92
CA GLY A 108 -7.41 2.88 33.18
C GLY A 108 -8.93 3.06 33.10
N GLU A 109 -9.47 4.14 33.67
CA GLU A 109 -10.90 4.49 33.60
C GLU A 109 -11.34 4.76 32.15
N ILE A 110 -10.57 5.54 31.39
CA ILE A 110 -10.83 5.83 29.97
C ILE A 110 -10.82 4.53 29.15
N ARG A 111 -9.79 3.70 29.32
CA ARG A 111 -9.67 2.43 28.60
C ARG A 111 -10.81 1.49 28.95
N ALA A 112 -11.25 1.44 30.21
CA ALA A 112 -12.38 0.62 30.64
C ALA A 112 -13.70 1.07 29.99
N VAL A 113 -13.94 2.37 29.84
CA VAL A 113 -15.11 2.89 29.12
C VAL A 113 -15.04 2.53 27.64
N LEU A 114 -13.92 2.79 26.98
CA LEU A 114 -13.77 2.50 25.54
C LEU A 114 -13.91 1.01 25.24
N ARG A 115 -13.35 0.12 26.08
CA ARG A 115 -13.48 -1.34 25.92
C ARG A 115 -14.91 -1.85 26.09
N LYS A 116 -15.79 -1.12 26.80
CA LYS A 116 -17.22 -1.45 26.88
C LYS A 116 -17.95 -1.13 25.59
N ILE A 117 -17.56 -0.04 24.92
CA ILE A 117 -18.16 0.42 23.66
C ILE A 117 -17.61 -0.40 22.47
N PHE A 118 -16.29 -0.64 22.48
CA PHE A 118 -15.56 -1.40 21.47
C PHE A 118 -14.91 -2.62 22.14
N PRO A 119 -15.70 -3.66 22.46
CA PRO A 119 -15.14 -4.93 22.93
C PRO A 119 -14.31 -5.61 21.82
N GLN A 120 -13.57 -6.65 22.20
CA GLN A 120 -12.74 -7.54 21.37
C GLN A 120 -12.86 -7.38 19.84
N ILE A 121 -11.73 -7.19 19.16
CA ILE A 121 -11.67 -6.96 17.71
C ILE A 121 -12.42 -8.09 16.97
N GLY A 122 -13.54 -7.73 16.32
CA GLY A 122 -14.30 -8.60 15.43
C GLY A 122 -13.62 -8.74 14.06
N PRO A 123 -14.22 -9.45 13.09
CA PRO A 123 -13.59 -9.69 11.77
C PRO A 123 -13.33 -8.40 10.98
N HIS A 124 -14.01 -7.31 11.33
CA HIS A 124 -13.82 -5.98 10.75
C HIS A 124 -13.72 -4.92 11.85
N ILE A 125 -12.89 -3.90 11.62
CA ILE A 125 -12.72 -2.73 12.49
C ILE A 125 -13.95 -1.83 12.45
N ASP A 126 -14.40 -1.43 13.64
CA ASP A 126 -15.40 -0.38 13.79
C ASP A 126 -14.70 0.98 13.95
N TYR A 127 -14.62 1.73 12.84
CA TYR A 127 -13.90 3.00 12.78
C TYR A 127 -14.50 4.13 13.63
N ARG A 128 -15.68 3.95 14.23
CA ARG A 128 -16.20 4.88 15.25
C ARG A 128 -15.25 5.00 16.44
N ILE A 129 -14.34 4.04 16.64
CA ILE A 129 -13.28 4.10 17.64
C ILE A 129 -12.41 5.36 17.51
N LYS A 130 -12.19 5.89 16.29
CA LYS A 130 -11.40 7.10 16.07
C LYS A 130 -12.02 8.29 16.80
N GLU A 131 -13.32 8.53 16.60
CA GLU A 131 -14.04 9.63 17.23
C GLU A 131 -14.06 9.51 18.76
N GLU A 132 -14.28 8.30 19.28
CA GLU A 132 -14.31 8.06 20.73
C GLU A 132 -12.92 8.20 21.38
N LYS A 133 -11.85 7.76 20.69
CA LYS A 133 -10.47 8.04 21.12
C LYS A 133 -10.18 9.54 21.11
N LEU A 134 -10.59 10.28 20.08
CA LEU A 134 -10.41 11.74 20.01
C LEU A 134 -11.13 12.47 21.14
N LYS A 135 -12.37 12.06 21.48
CA LYS A 135 -13.11 12.60 22.64
C LYS A 135 -12.36 12.35 23.95
N ALA A 136 -11.87 11.13 24.15
CA ALA A 136 -11.08 10.77 25.32
C ALA A 136 -9.76 11.58 25.42
N LEU A 137 -9.03 11.69 24.31
CA LEU A 137 -7.79 12.47 24.21
C LEU A 137 -8.05 13.96 24.45
N LYS A 138 -9.17 14.52 23.98
CA LYS A 138 -9.55 15.90 24.27
C LYS A 138 -9.87 16.10 25.75
N SER A 139 -10.52 15.12 26.40
CA SER A 139 -10.76 15.13 27.84
C SER A 139 -9.45 15.12 28.63
N ILE A 140 -8.51 14.24 28.25
CA ILE A 140 -7.15 14.21 28.82
C ILE A 140 -6.47 15.56 28.64
N PHE A 141 -6.46 16.08 27.41
CA PHE A 141 -5.82 17.35 27.08
C PHE A 141 -6.35 18.52 27.92
N ASN A 142 -7.66 18.53 28.20
CA ASN A 142 -8.29 19.55 29.04
C ASN A 142 -8.01 19.37 30.53
N SER A 143 -7.65 18.17 30.98
CA SER A 143 -7.43 17.84 32.40
C SER A 143 -5.99 18.08 32.86
N VAL A 144 -5.02 18.02 31.95
CA VAL A 144 -3.60 18.23 32.28
C VAL A 144 -3.30 19.73 32.21
N ASN A 145 -2.91 20.31 33.35
CA ASN A 145 -2.41 21.68 33.38
C ASN A 145 -1.06 21.76 32.68
N ASN A 146 -0.83 22.82 31.90
CA ASN A 146 0.47 23.13 31.28
C ASN A 146 1.01 22.13 30.23
N ILE A 147 0.16 21.41 29.49
CA ILE A 147 0.62 20.61 28.33
C ILE A 147 1.53 21.42 27.39
N GLY A 148 1.19 22.69 27.16
CA GLY A 148 1.97 23.61 26.32
C GLY A 148 3.32 24.07 26.90
N ALA A 149 3.64 23.72 28.15
CA ALA A 149 4.93 24.01 28.79
C ALA A 149 5.90 22.83 28.76
N GLN A 150 5.53 21.70 28.14
CA GLN A 150 6.47 20.62 27.88
C GLN A 150 7.47 21.05 26.81
N ASP A 151 8.74 21.17 27.18
CA ASP A 151 9.82 21.56 26.26
C ASP A 151 9.85 20.70 24.99
N SER A 152 9.49 19.41 25.10
CA SER A 152 9.41 18.48 23.98
C SER A 152 8.29 18.79 22.98
N LEU A 153 7.11 19.22 23.47
CA LEU A 153 6.00 19.61 22.60
C LEU A 153 6.31 20.94 21.92
N ALA A 154 6.82 21.92 22.67
CA ALA A 154 7.21 23.21 22.12
C ALA A 154 8.31 23.07 21.04
N ALA A 155 9.30 22.21 21.29
CA ALA A 155 10.32 21.88 20.30
C ALA A 155 9.71 21.21 19.07
N TYR A 156 8.82 20.23 19.25
CA TYR A 156 8.13 19.57 18.14
C TYR A 156 7.34 20.57 17.28
N ILE A 157 6.58 21.47 17.89
CA ILE A 157 5.81 22.49 17.17
C ILE A 157 6.74 23.39 16.36
N ARG A 158 7.81 23.90 16.99
CA ARG A 158 8.78 24.77 16.31
C ARG A 158 9.48 24.06 15.15
N ASP A 159 9.92 22.83 15.36
CA ASP A 159 10.72 22.09 14.37
C ASP A 159 9.86 21.57 13.20
N ASN A 160 8.53 21.59 13.33
CA ASN A 160 7.57 21.09 12.34
C ASN A 160 6.59 22.16 11.84
N SER A 161 6.80 23.44 12.15
CA SER A 161 5.86 24.51 11.82
C SER A 161 5.61 24.66 10.31
N TYR A 162 6.56 24.23 9.47
CA TYR A 162 6.47 24.28 8.01
C TYR A 162 5.30 23.46 7.42
N TRP A 163 4.77 22.46 8.14
CA TRP A 163 3.57 21.72 7.76
C TRP A 163 2.50 21.70 8.85
N LEU A 164 2.92 21.72 10.12
CA LEU A 164 2.03 21.50 11.26
C LEU A 164 1.06 22.67 11.45
N ASP A 165 1.50 23.91 11.21
CA ASP A 165 0.67 25.10 11.37
C ASP A 165 -0.53 25.06 10.39
N ASP A 166 -0.26 24.75 9.13
CA ASP A 166 -1.29 24.61 8.10
C ASP A 166 -2.19 23.41 8.36
N PHE A 167 -1.63 22.27 8.77
CA PHE A 167 -2.44 21.12 9.13
C PHE A 167 -3.39 21.40 10.30
N CYS A 168 -2.92 22.01 11.38
CA CYS A 168 -3.76 22.32 12.54
C CYS A 168 -4.87 23.33 12.18
N LEU A 169 -4.55 24.33 11.36
CA LEU A 169 -5.56 25.26 10.85
C LEU A 169 -6.59 24.57 9.95
N TYR A 170 -6.15 23.72 9.03
CA TYR A 170 -7.01 22.94 8.16
C TYR A 170 -7.99 22.10 8.99
N LYS A 171 -7.50 21.40 10.03
CA LYS A 171 -8.32 20.61 10.95
C LYS A 171 -9.36 21.45 11.68
N LEU A 172 -8.96 22.60 12.22
CA LEU A 172 -9.86 23.54 12.88
C LEU A 172 -10.95 24.02 11.92
N LEU A 173 -10.58 24.50 10.73
CA LEU A 173 -11.51 25.00 9.73
C LEU A 173 -12.45 23.89 9.26
N LYS A 174 -11.95 22.68 9.01
CA LYS A 174 -12.77 21.53 8.67
C LYS A 174 -13.83 21.24 9.74
N ASN A 175 -13.46 21.31 11.01
CA ASN A 175 -14.41 21.15 12.12
C ASN A 175 -15.44 22.29 12.16
N LEU A 176 -15.03 23.55 12.01
CA LEU A 176 -15.94 24.71 12.00
C LEU A 176 -16.94 24.66 10.83
N HIS A 177 -16.58 24.01 9.73
CA HIS A 177 -17.43 23.86 8.55
C HIS A 177 -18.14 22.49 8.47
N ASN A 178 -18.23 21.75 9.59
CA ASN A 178 -18.92 20.46 9.72
C ASN A 178 -18.39 19.39 8.74
N GLY A 179 -17.08 19.33 8.56
CA GLY A 179 -16.42 18.32 7.72
C GLY A 179 -16.40 18.63 6.22
N ARG A 180 -17.04 19.72 5.78
CA ARG A 180 -17.04 20.14 4.37
C ARG A 180 -15.61 20.30 3.82
N PRO A 181 -15.39 19.98 2.53
CA PRO A 181 -14.08 20.11 1.92
C PRO A 181 -13.65 21.57 1.82
N TRP A 182 -12.33 21.82 1.77
CA TRP A 182 -11.80 23.19 1.84
C TRP A 182 -12.30 24.11 0.72
N TYR A 183 -12.56 23.55 -0.47
CA TYR A 183 -13.05 24.30 -1.63
C TYR A 183 -14.53 24.70 -1.51
N GLU A 184 -15.24 24.27 -0.46
CA GLU A 184 -16.60 24.69 -0.11
C GLU A 184 -16.66 25.66 1.08
N TRP A 185 -15.52 26.03 1.67
CA TRP A 185 -15.46 27.01 2.75
C TRP A 185 -15.68 28.43 2.24
N GLU A 186 -16.00 29.32 3.16
CA GLU A 186 -16.13 30.76 2.95
C GLU A 186 -14.86 31.31 2.29
N PRO A 187 -14.95 32.27 1.33
CA PRO A 187 -13.81 32.74 0.54
C PRO A 187 -12.60 33.15 1.39
N ASP A 188 -12.83 33.80 2.53
CA ASP A 188 -11.78 34.20 3.48
C ASP A 188 -10.87 33.02 3.91
N PHE A 189 -11.44 31.84 4.11
CA PHE A 189 -10.73 30.66 4.60
C PHE A 189 -10.31 29.73 3.45
N ARG A 190 -11.12 29.62 2.40
CA ARG A 190 -10.78 28.90 1.18
C ARG A 190 -9.54 29.49 0.53
N ASP A 191 -9.51 30.81 0.36
CA ASP A 191 -8.46 31.57 -0.32
C ASP A 191 -7.36 32.05 0.65
N ARG A 192 -7.40 31.58 1.90
CA ARG A 192 -6.36 31.79 2.93
C ARG A 192 -6.03 33.27 3.16
N ILE A 193 -7.05 34.09 3.40
CA ILE A 193 -6.86 35.51 3.70
C ILE A 193 -6.16 35.67 5.05
N GLU A 194 -4.87 36.07 5.02
CA GLU A 194 -3.94 36.03 6.15
C GLU A 194 -4.49 36.69 7.43
N ILE A 195 -5.07 37.89 7.33
CA ILE A 195 -5.61 38.60 8.50
C ILE A 195 -6.71 37.78 9.21
N ARG A 196 -7.54 37.06 8.45
CA ARG A 196 -8.62 36.23 8.99
C ARG A 196 -8.07 34.96 9.62
N LEU A 197 -7.01 34.39 9.05
CA LEU A 197 -6.31 33.25 9.64
C LEU A 197 -5.64 33.62 10.97
N VAL A 198 -5.01 34.79 11.07
CA VAL A 198 -4.40 35.27 12.32
C VAL A 198 -5.44 35.47 13.43
N GLU A 199 -6.56 36.13 13.13
CA GLU A 199 -7.67 36.29 14.08
C GLU A 199 -8.21 34.93 14.56
N LEU A 200 -8.30 33.96 13.65
CA LEU A 200 -8.76 32.61 13.94
C LEU A 200 -7.76 31.83 14.79
N LYS A 201 -6.44 31.98 14.53
CA LYS A 201 -5.36 31.39 15.34
C LYS A 201 -5.43 31.86 16.80
N GLU A 202 -5.61 33.16 17.02
CA GLU A 202 -5.72 33.72 18.37
C GLU A 202 -7.00 33.27 19.07
N LYS A 203 -8.14 33.28 18.36
CA LYS A 203 -9.44 32.89 18.92
C LYS A 203 -9.49 31.41 19.33
N TYR A 204 -8.87 30.52 18.55
CA TYR A 204 -8.95 29.06 18.74
C TYR A 204 -7.58 28.42 19.06
N LYS A 205 -6.72 29.16 19.76
CA LYS A 205 -5.37 28.72 20.12
C LYS A 205 -5.35 27.36 20.83
N LYS A 206 -6.34 27.09 21.68
CA LYS A 206 -6.43 25.83 22.44
C LYS A 206 -6.80 24.64 21.57
N GLU A 207 -7.66 24.84 20.57
CA GLU A 207 -8.05 23.83 19.59
C GLU A 207 -6.87 23.51 18.66
N ILE A 208 -6.15 24.52 18.18
CA ILE A 208 -4.94 24.34 17.37
C ILE A 208 -3.87 23.58 18.16
N LEU A 209 -3.62 23.97 19.41
CA LEU A 209 -2.66 23.28 20.27
C LEU A 209 -3.03 21.82 20.53
N PHE A 210 -4.33 21.49 20.57
CA PHE A 210 -4.77 20.10 20.72
C PHE A 210 -4.40 19.26 19.49
N GLU A 211 -4.62 19.76 18.27
CA GLU A 211 -4.22 19.05 17.05
C GLU A 211 -2.70 18.86 16.99
N ALA A 212 -1.93 19.89 17.34
CA ALA A 212 -0.47 19.79 17.44
C ALA A 212 -0.01 18.76 18.47
N TRP A 213 -0.69 18.70 19.62
CA TRP A 213 -0.40 17.72 20.68
C TRP A 213 -0.68 16.28 20.24
N LEU A 214 -1.76 16.03 19.49
CA LEU A 214 -2.03 14.70 18.92
C LEU A 214 -0.90 14.25 17.98
N GLN A 215 -0.45 15.14 17.10
CA GLN A 215 0.64 14.84 16.16
C GLN A 215 1.97 14.59 16.89
N TRP A 216 2.26 15.37 17.94
CA TRP A 216 3.42 15.13 18.79
C TRP A 216 3.37 13.76 19.49
N LEU A 217 2.22 13.37 20.06
CA LEU A 217 2.04 12.07 20.70
C LEU A 217 2.32 10.93 19.72
N MET A 218 1.73 11.00 18.53
CA MET A 218 1.95 10.00 17.48
C MET A 218 3.42 9.93 17.07
N ALA A 219 4.05 11.08 16.80
CA ALA A 219 5.46 11.12 16.41
C ALA A 219 6.38 10.54 17.51
N MET A 220 6.13 10.87 18.77
CA MET A 220 6.87 10.33 19.92
C MET A 220 6.70 8.80 20.01
N GLN A 221 5.47 8.30 19.95
CA GLN A 221 5.20 6.88 20.09
C GLN A 221 5.75 6.05 18.91
N LEU A 222 5.69 6.55 17.67
CA LEU A 222 6.30 5.89 16.52
C LEU A 222 7.84 5.90 16.59
N LYS A 223 8.46 7.00 17.04
CA LYS A 223 9.92 7.04 17.30
C LYS A 223 10.32 6.01 18.36
N ASN A 224 9.52 5.83 19.40
CA ASN A 224 9.75 4.79 20.42
C ASN A 224 9.67 3.37 19.83
N ALA A 225 8.67 3.11 18.98
CA ALA A 225 8.55 1.83 18.27
C ALA A 225 9.75 1.58 17.33
N LYS A 226 10.18 2.61 16.60
CA LYS A 226 11.37 2.58 15.74
C LYS A 226 12.65 2.26 16.53
N ASN A 227 12.87 2.93 17.65
CA ASN A 227 14.01 2.65 18.52
C ASN A 227 14.00 1.21 19.05
N TYR A 228 12.81 0.66 19.33
CA TYR A 228 12.67 -0.75 19.70
C TYR A 228 13.01 -1.70 18.55
N ALA A 229 12.61 -1.36 17.31
CA ALA A 229 12.96 -2.14 16.11
C ALA A 229 14.48 -2.19 15.88
N VAL A 230 15.16 -1.04 15.98
CA VAL A 230 16.63 -0.95 15.87
C VAL A 230 17.32 -1.84 16.90
N LYS A 231 16.89 -1.80 18.18
CA LYS A 231 17.43 -2.66 19.24
C LYS A 231 17.27 -4.15 18.96
N ASN A 232 16.26 -4.53 18.19
CA ASN A 232 15.97 -5.92 17.82
C ASN A 232 16.46 -6.29 16.40
N ASN A 233 17.24 -5.42 15.75
CA ASN A 233 17.73 -5.61 14.37
C ASN A 233 16.61 -5.82 13.34
N ILE A 234 15.48 -5.14 13.54
CA ILE A 234 14.36 -5.10 12.59
C ILE A 234 14.32 -3.72 11.93
N PHE A 235 14.30 -3.70 10.59
CA PHE A 235 14.08 -2.48 9.82
C PHE A 235 12.58 -2.20 9.72
N ILE A 236 12.17 -0.95 9.95
CA ILE A 236 10.80 -0.51 9.67
C ILE A 236 10.74 0.03 8.25
N LYS A 237 9.83 -0.51 7.44
CA LYS A 237 9.55 -0.06 6.09
C LYS A 237 8.22 0.71 6.05
N GLY A 238 8.28 1.99 5.70
CA GLY A 238 7.08 2.81 5.48
C GLY A 238 6.51 2.63 4.08
N ASP A 239 5.39 3.30 3.84
CA ASP A 239 4.73 3.39 2.55
C ASP A 239 4.24 4.81 2.31
N LEU A 240 4.69 5.43 1.22
CA LEU A 240 4.41 6.79 0.83
C LEU A 240 3.49 6.78 -0.40
N PRO A 241 2.20 7.11 -0.25
CA PRO A 241 1.36 7.46 -1.38
C PRO A 241 2.00 8.61 -2.15
N ILE A 242 2.15 8.49 -3.47
CA ILE A 242 2.67 9.59 -4.26
C ILE A 242 1.67 10.74 -4.35
N LEU A 243 0.38 10.49 -4.19
CA LEU A 243 -0.67 11.51 -4.22
C LEU A 243 -1.26 11.75 -2.83
N VAL A 244 -1.95 12.87 -2.67
CA VAL A 244 -2.66 13.27 -1.44
C VAL A 244 -4.10 13.58 -1.79
N SER A 245 -5.03 13.47 -0.83
CA SER A 245 -6.43 13.78 -1.07
C SER A 245 -6.61 15.19 -1.63
N ARG A 246 -7.59 15.37 -2.52
CA ARG A 246 -7.98 16.71 -3.00
C ARG A 246 -8.39 17.61 -1.83
N ASP A 247 -9.08 17.02 -0.86
CA ASP A 247 -9.49 17.68 0.35
C ASP A 247 -8.46 17.40 1.47
N SER A 248 -7.32 18.08 1.39
CA SER A 248 -6.19 17.92 2.31
C SER A 248 -5.60 19.26 2.71
N ALA A 249 -4.88 19.27 3.82
CA ALA A 249 -4.09 20.41 4.26
C ALA A 249 -3.04 20.80 3.21
N ASP A 250 -2.39 19.80 2.61
CA ASP A 250 -1.39 19.98 1.55
C ASP A 250 -1.94 20.77 0.35
N VAL A 251 -3.10 20.34 -0.18
CA VAL A 251 -3.71 20.97 -1.37
C VAL A 251 -4.29 22.35 -1.01
N TRP A 252 -4.86 22.51 0.19
CA TRP A 252 -5.36 23.79 0.66
C TRP A 252 -4.24 24.82 0.86
N ALA A 253 -3.12 24.40 1.44
CA ALA A 253 -2.00 25.30 1.73
C ALA A 253 -1.16 25.65 0.49
N HIS A 254 -1.03 24.71 -0.46
CA HIS A 254 -0.18 24.86 -1.65
C HIS A 254 -0.90 24.44 -2.95
N PRO A 255 -2.03 25.07 -3.31
CA PRO A 255 -2.79 24.68 -4.50
C PRO A 255 -1.97 24.75 -5.80
N GLU A 256 -0.93 25.58 -5.85
CA GLU A 256 -0.02 25.74 -6.99
C GLU A 256 0.78 24.47 -7.32
N PHE A 257 1.01 23.59 -6.36
CA PHE A 257 1.70 22.31 -6.58
C PHE A 257 0.81 21.24 -7.20
N PHE A 258 -0.46 21.53 -7.44
CA PHE A 258 -1.45 20.58 -7.92
C PHE A 258 -2.20 21.11 -9.15
N LYS A 259 -2.51 20.21 -10.08
CA LYS A 259 -3.38 20.50 -11.22
C LYS A 259 -4.82 20.19 -10.84
N LEU A 260 -5.52 21.17 -10.27
CA LEU A 260 -6.86 20.97 -9.70
C LEU A 260 -7.94 20.64 -10.74
N ASP A 261 -7.74 20.97 -12.01
CA ASP A 261 -8.67 20.63 -13.11
C ASP A 261 -8.64 19.14 -13.49
N PHE A 262 -7.75 18.35 -12.89
CA PHE A 262 -7.58 16.93 -13.20
C PHE A 262 -7.68 16.05 -11.95
N ALA A 263 -8.13 14.82 -12.14
CA ALA A 263 -8.01 13.72 -11.20
C ALA A 263 -7.01 12.70 -11.75
N SER A 264 -6.24 12.12 -10.85
CA SER A 264 -5.40 10.95 -11.12
C SER A 264 -6.22 9.67 -11.27
N GLY A 265 -5.63 8.70 -11.97
CA GLY A 265 -6.21 7.39 -12.14
C GLY A 265 -5.27 6.42 -12.84
N ALA A 266 -5.86 5.42 -13.47
CA ALA A 266 -5.19 4.47 -14.33
C ALA A 266 -6.00 4.25 -15.62
N PRO A 267 -5.33 4.04 -16.78
CA PRO A 267 -6.03 3.72 -18.01
C PRO A 267 -6.74 2.37 -17.92
N PRO A 268 -7.69 2.08 -18.83
CA PRO A 268 -8.22 0.73 -19.03
C PRO A 268 -7.13 -0.33 -19.16
N ASP A 269 -7.26 -1.44 -18.42
CA ASP A 269 -6.35 -2.58 -18.49
C ASP A 269 -7.09 -3.93 -18.41
N MET A 270 -6.33 -5.03 -18.32
CA MET A 270 -6.88 -6.38 -18.32
C MET A 270 -7.58 -6.82 -17.02
N TYR A 271 -7.49 -6.01 -15.96
CA TYR A 271 -8.12 -6.27 -14.66
C TYR A 271 -9.22 -5.25 -14.36
N CYS A 272 -9.13 -4.05 -14.92
CA CYS A 272 -10.07 -2.96 -14.75
C CYS A 272 -10.44 -2.37 -16.11
N ALA A 273 -11.52 -2.90 -16.70
CA ALA A 273 -11.85 -2.60 -18.07
C ALA A 273 -12.20 -1.10 -18.31
N LYS A 274 -12.75 -0.37 -17.33
CA LYS A 274 -13.00 1.09 -17.45
C LYS A 274 -11.79 1.94 -17.01
N GLY A 275 -10.68 1.32 -16.60
CA GLY A 275 -9.62 2.01 -15.88
C GLY A 275 -10.11 2.45 -14.51
N GLN A 276 -9.28 3.20 -13.79
CA GLN A 276 -9.57 3.65 -12.44
C GLN A 276 -9.53 5.16 -12.37
N ARG A 277 -10.39 5.75 -11.55
CA ARG A 277 -10.31 7.16 -11.15
C ARG A 277 -10.16 7.21 -9.65
N TRP A 278 -9.01 7.71 -9.18
CA TRP A 278 -8.70 7.75 -7.76
C TRP A 278 -9.16 9.07 -7.12
N GLY A 279 -9.26 10.15 -7.91
CA GLY A 279 -9.86 11.42 -7.48
C GLY A 279 -8.87 12.45 -6.94
N MET A 280 -7.68 12.03 -6.51
CA MET A 280 -6.60 12.93 -6.08
C MET A 280 -6.12 13.81 -7.25
N PRO A 281 -5.78 15.10 -7.03
CA PRO A 281 -5.23 15.95 -8.08
C PRO A 281 -3.81 15.47 -8.46
N THR A 282 -3.45 15.62 -9.73
CA THR A 282 -2.08 15.32 -10.19
C THR A 282 -1.13 16.46 -9.83
N TYR A 283 0.16 16.16 -9.69
CA TYR A 283 1.15 17.20 -9.39
C TYR A 283 1.40 18.17 -10.55
N ASN A 284 1.71 19.41 -10.17
CA ASN A 284 2.33 20.40 -11.04
C ASN A 284 3.85 20.37 -10.81
N TRP A 285 4.53 19.43 -11.48
CA TRP A 285 5.96 19.22 -11.31
C TRP A 285 6.82 20.45 -11.63
N ASP A 286 6.36 21.34 -12.51
CA ASP A 286 7.07 22.58 -12.83
C ASP A 286 7.08 23.54 -11.64
N LYS A 287 5.94 23.70 -10.94
CA LYS A 287 5.86 24.52 -9.73
C LYS A 287 6.64 23.92 -8.56
N ILE A 288 6.59 22.59 -8.41
CA ILE A 288 7.41 21.90 -7.42
C ILE A 288 8.91 22.09 -7.72
N ARG A 289 9.31 22.03 -9.01
CA ARG A 289 10.69 22.26 -9.44
C ARG A 289 11.15 23.71 -9.22
N GLU A 290 10.30 24.70 -9.50
CA GLU A 290 10.55 26.12 -9.22
C GLU A 290 10.85 26.36 -7.72
N ASN A 291 10.21 25.59 -6.84
CA ASN A 291 10.45 25.59 -5.40
C ASN A 291 11.62 24.68 -4.96
N ASN A 292 12.49 24.26 -5.88
CA ASN A 292 13.60 23.33 -5.63
C ASN A 292 13.16 22.00 -4.98
N PHE A 293 11.94 21.55 -5.26
CA PHE A 293 11.32 20.35 -4.74
C PHE A 293 11.14 20.31 -3.21
N GLU A 294 11.17 21.44 -2.50
CA GLU A 294 11.18 21.48 -1.02
C GLU A 294 10.02 20.66 -0.43
N TYR A 295 8.81 20.80 -0.99
CA TYR A 295 7.64 20.01 -0.62
C TYR A 295 7.86 18.49 -0.60
N ILE A 296 8.66 17.94 -1.51
CA ILE A 296 8.99 16.50 -1.53
C ILE A 296 10.11 16.17 -0.54
N LYS A 297 11.12 17.06 -0.42
CA LYS A 297 12.26 16.86 0.48
C LYS A 297 11.81 16.82 1.94
N GLU A 298 10.97 17.76 2.32
CA GLU A 298 10.43 17.89 3.68
C GLU A 298 9.66 16.64 4.10
N LYS A 299 8.79 16.11 3.24
CA LYS A 299 8.06 14.85 3.52
C LYS A 299 8.99 13.69 3.82
N LEU A 300 10.01 13.53 2.99
CA LEU A 300 10.97 12.43 3.13
C LEU A 300 11.82 12.60 4.38
N LYS A 301 12.24 13.83 4.71
CA LYS A 301 12.95 14.13 5.95
C LYS A 301 12.10 13.88 7.19
N TYR A 302 10.82 14.21 7.17
CA TYR A 302 9.92 13.92 8.28
C TYR A 302 9.72 12.39 8.45
N ALA A 303 9.47 11.68 7.35
CA ALA A 303 9.28 10.22 7.35
C ALA A 303 10.51 9.43 7.83
N GLU A 304 11.72 9.96 7.63
CA GLU A 304 12.98 9.38 8.12
C GLU A 304 13.01 9.19 9.64
N GLY A 305 12.24 10.00 10.38
CA GLY A 305 12.08 9.86 11.83
C GLY A 305 11.41 8.54 12.25
N PHE A 306 10.74 7.84 11.32
CA PHE A 306 9.94 6.64 11.61
C PHE A 306 10.40 5.41 10.85
N TYR A 307 11.01 5.56 9.67
CA TYR A 307 11.27 4.44 8.74
C TYR A 307 12.75 4.32 8.35
N ASP A 308 13.22 3.10 8.08
CA ASP A 308 14.57 2.80 7.56
C ASP A 308 14.56 2.69 6.03
N ILE A 309 13.43 2.19 5.53
CA ILE A 309 13.14 1.90 4.15
C ILE A 309 11.78 2.57 3.84
N LEU A 310 11.60 3.14 2.66
CA LEU A 310 10.32 3.74 2.27
C LEU A 310 9.89 3.21 0.91
N ARG A 311 8.70 2.63 0.83
CA ARG A 311 8.05 2.34 -0.47
C ARG A 311 7.47 3.64 -1.02
N ILE A 312 7.77 3.93 -2.28
CA ILE A 312 7.04 4.91 -3.09
C ILE A 312 5.95 4.15 -3.81
N ASP A 313 4.71 4.41 -3.41
CA ASP A 313 3.52 3.89 -4.08
C ASP A 313 3.38 4.51 -5.47
N HIS A 314 2.97 3.71 -6.44
CA HIS A 314 2.76 4.13 -7.82
C HIS A 314 3.93 4.97 -8.37
N VAL A 315 5.16 4.44 -8.29
CA VAL A 315 6.38 5.18 -8.68
C VAL A 315 6.30 5.70 -10.11
N VAL A 316 5.52 5.02 -10.97
CA VAL A 316 5.26 5.42 -12.36
C VAL A 316 4.78 6.86 -12.44
N GLY A 317 4.02 7.34 -11.45
CA GLY A 317 3.51 8.70 -11.36
C GLY A 317 4.57 9.81 -11.39
N VAL A 318 5.84 9.52 -11.05
CA VAL A 318 6.95 10.49 -11.22
C VAL A 318 7.42 10.59 -12.67
N PHE A 319 7.23 9.54 -13.47
CA PHE A 319 7.57 9.53 -14.89
C PHE A 319 6.41 10.10 -15.72
N ARG A 320 5.21 9.61 -15.45
CA ARG A 320 3.95 10.00 -16.07
C ARG A 320 2.78 9.58 -15.18
N ILE A 321 1.72 10.37 -15.17
CA ILE A 321 0.49 10.04 -14.45
C ILE A 321 -0.69 10.05 -15.43
N TRP A 322 -1.67 9.16 -15.23
CA TRP A 322 -2.90 9.20 -16.00
C TRP A 322 -3.81 10.28 -15.43
N SER A 323 -3.97 11.36 -16.18
CA SER A 323 -4.73 12.55 -15.83
C SER A 323 -6.09 12.53 -16.51
N ILE A 324 -7.16 12.59 -15.72
CA ILE A 324 -8.55 12.57 -16.15
C ILE A 324 -9.16 13.94 -15.85
N PRO A 325 -9.82 14.62 -16.81
CA PRO A 325 -10.50 15.88 -16.52
C PRO A 325 -11.44 15.75 -15.32
N TYR A 326 -11.38 16.66 -14.36
CA TYR A 326 -12.16 16.54 -13.12
C TYR A 326 -13.68 16.59 -13.39
N GLY A 327 -14.10 17.30 -14.43
CA GLY A 327 -15.50 17.35 -14.88
C GLY A 327 -16.00 16.10 -15.62
N GLU A 328 -15.15 15.11 -15.89
CA GLU A 328 -15.55 13.85 -16.50
C GLU A 328 -16.59 13.13 -15.62
N PRO A 329 -17.66 12.51 -16.17
CA PRO A 329 -18.63 11.78 -15.36
C PRO A 329 -18.00 10.60 -14.58
N LEU A 330 -18.43 10.39 -13.33
CA LEU A 330 -17.83 9.38 -12.45
C LEU A 330 -18.02 7.95 -12.98
N GLU A 331 -19.11 7.68 -13.70
CA GLU A 331 -19.43 6.38 -14.32
C GLU A 331 -18.44 5.95 -15.40
N ASN A 332 -17.68 6.90 -15.94
CA ASN A 332 -16.63 6.66 -16.94
C ASN A 332 -15.32 6.21 -16.28
N GLN A 333 -15.17 6.39 -14.97
CA GLN A 333 -13.98 6.00 -14.21
C GLN A 333 -12.69 6.55 -14.87
N GLY A 334 -11.79 5.67 -15.33
CA GLY A 334 -10.52 6.06 -15.95
C GLY A 334 -10.60 6.34 -17.45
N LEU A 335 -11.78 6.26 -18.08
CA LEU A 335 -11.95 6.60 -19.49
C LEU A 335 -11.69 8.09 -19.73
N HIS A 336 -11.27 8.42 -20.95
CA HIS A 336 -10.99 9.79 -21.42
C HIS A 336 -9.87 10.55 -20.67
N GLY A 337 -9.03 9.83 -19.90
CA GLY A 337 -7.77 10.39 -19.43
C GLY A 337 -6.67 10.38 -20.49
N PHE A 338 -5.51 10.93 -20.13
CA PHE A 338 -4.29 10.93 -20.93
C PHE A 338 -3.05 10.88 -20.03
N PHE A 339 -1.91 10.46 -20.55
CA PHE A 339 -0.66 10.51 -19.78
C PHE A 339 -0.12 11.95 -19.72
N ASP A 340 0.30 12.37 -18.53
CA ASP A 340 0.91 13.66 -18.26
C ASP A 340 2.31 13.44 -17.62
N PRO A 341 3.40 13.89 -18.26
CA PRO A 341 3.43 14.58 -19.55
C PRO A 341 3.06 13.64 -20.71
N ALA A 342 2.50 14.21 -21.78
CA ALA A 342 2.03 13.45 -22.94
C ALA A 342 3.16 12.96 -23.85
N ASP A 343 4.26 13.72 -23.95
CA ASP A 343 5.44 13.34 -24.73
C ASP A 343 6.30 12.32 -23.96
N ASP A 344 6.40 11.11 -24.50
CA ASP A 344 7.11 9.99 -23.88
C ASP A 344 8.62 10.20 -23.77
N LYS A 345 9.18 11.10 -24.59
CA LYS A 345 10.60 11.49 -24.55
C LYS A 345 10.96 12.20 -23.24
N LEU A 346 9.98 12.80 -22.56
CA LEU A 346 10.20 13.51 -21.30
C LEU A 346 10.22 12.59 -20.07
N TRP A 347 9.61 11.40 -20.16
CA TRP A 347 9.41 10.52 -19.01
C TRP A 347 10.71 10.12 -18.33
N ALA A 348 11.74 9.76 -19.10
CA ALA A 348 13.03 9.33 -18.55
C ALA A 348 13.75 10.46 -17.81
N GLY A 349 13.73 11.68 -18.36
CA GLY A 349 14.37 12.85 -17.74
C GLY A 349 13.68 13.22 -16.43
N GLN A 350 12.35 13.38 -16.47
CA GLN A 350 11.54 13.76 -15.32
C GLN A 350 11.62 12.71 -14.20
N GLY A 351 11.40 11.44 -14.52
CA GLY A 351 11.41 10.39 -13.51
C GLY A 351 12.77 10.23 -12.84
N ARG A 352 13.87 10.32 -13.60
CA ARG A 352 15.24 10.29 -13.05
C ARG A 352 15.52 11.50 -12.15
N GLU A 353 15.14 12.71 -12.58
CA GLU A 353 15.32 13.93 -11.80
C GLU A 353 14.60 13.82 -10.45
N ILE A 354 13.31 13.52 -10.47
CA ILE A 354 12.49 13.46 -9.25
C ILE A 354 12.98 12.35 -8.32
N LEU A 355 13.22 11.14 -8.83
CA LEU A 355 13.70 10.04 -7.98
C LEU A 355 15.08 10.33 -7.39
N LYS A 356 15.97 10.98 -8.14
CA LYS A 356 17.28 11.40 -7.61
C LYS A 356 17.12 12.43 -6.50
N VAL A 357 16.26 13.43 -6.69
CA VAL A 357 15.95 14.41 -5.63
C VAL A 357 15.39 13.72 -4.38
N MET A 358 14.42 12.82 -4.55
CA MET A 358 13.85 12.06 -3.43
C MET A 358 14.94 11.27 -2.70
N GLN A 359 15.77 10.57 -3.45
CA GLN A 359 16.86 9.75 -2.92
C GLN A 359 17.89 10.59 -2.17
N GLU A 360 18.31 11.74 -2.70
CA GLU A 360 19.29 12.62 -2.05
C GLU A 360 18.71 13.31 -0.81
N SER A 361 17.38 13.40 -0.69
CA SER A 361 16.69 14.08 0.39
C SER A 361 16.45 13.22 1.62
N THR A 362 16.84 11.94 1.64
CA THR A 362 16.68 11.08 2.82
C THR A 362 17.80 10.04 2.93
N ASP A 363 18.09 9.62 4.16
CA ASP A 363 18.95 8.47 4.39
C ASP A 363 18.22 7.13 4.22
N MET A 364 16.87 7.13 4.18
CA MET A 364 16.07 5.93 3.93
C MET A 364 16.43 5.25 2.60
N LEU A 365 16.42 3.91 2.59
CA LEU A 365 16.44 3.17 1.34
C LEU A 365 15.08 3.27 0.68
N LEU A 366 15.01 3.89 -0.50
CA LEU A 366 13.78 3.90 -1.29
C LEU A 366 13.57 2.53 -1.93
N CYS A 367 12.33 2.05 -1.87
CA CYS A 367 11.79 0.97 -2.69
C CYS A 367 10.66 1.57 -3.52
N ALA A 368 10.32 0.94 -4.63
CA ALA A 368 9.30 1.45 -5.52
C ALA A 368 8.28 0.37 -5.86
N GLU A 369 7.01 0.76 -5.94
CA GLU A 369 6.03 -0.09 -6.61
C GLU A 369 5.92 0.29 -8.07
N ASP A 370 6.41 -0.62 -8.91
CA ASP A 370 6.42 -0.58 -10.37
C ASP A 370 5.50 -1.67 -10.95
N LEU A 371 4.23 -1.70 -10.54
CA LEU A 371 3.22 -2.66 -11.04
C LEU A 371 2.21 -1.97 -11.99
N GLY A 372 1.60 -2.77 -12.88
CA GLY A 372 0.68 -2.29 -13.91
C GLY A 372 1.39 -1.88 -15.21
N THR A 373 0.93 -0.80 -15.85
CA THR A 373 1.41 -0.37 -17.18
C THR A 373 2.67 0.49 -17.09
N ILE A 374 3.81 -0.17 -16.94
CA ILE A 374 5.10 0.47 -16.66
C ILE A 374 5.76 0.99 -17.95
N PRO A 375 6.21 2.27 -18.01
CA PRO A 375 7.03 2.75 -19.10
C PRO A 375 8.42 2.11 -19.04
N ALA A 376 8.99 1.69 -20.18
CA ALA A 376 10.26 0.95 -20.24
C ALA A 376 11.44 1.64 -19.51
N VAL A 377 11.42 2.98 -19.49
CA VAL A 377 12.44 3.81 -18.83
C VAL A 377 12.40 3.74 -17.30
N CYS A 378 11.30 3.28 -16.70
CA CYS A 378 11.14 3.23 -15.25
C CYS A 378 12.02 2.14 -14.61
N PRO A 379 11.96 0.86 -15.02
CA PRO A 379 12.87 -0.17 -14.53
C PRO A 379 14.35 0.16 -14.75
N GLU A 380 14.70 0.77 -15.89
CA GLU A 380 16.06 1.21 -16.21
C GLU A 380 16.54 2.29 -15.23
N THR A 381 15.71 3.31 -15.00
CA THR A 381 16.02 4.41 -14.07
C THR A 381 16.17 3.89 -12.64
N MET A 382 15.29 3.01 -12.19
CA MET A 382 15.39 2.44 -10.85
C MET A 382 16.64 1.57 -10.69
N LYS A 383 17.01 0.81 -11.72
CA LYS A 383 18.28 0.09 -11.76
C LYS A 383 19.47 1.05 -11.68
N GLU A 384 19.48 2.13 -12.45
CA GLU A 384 20.55 3.15 -12.37
C GLU A 384 20.69 3.71 -10.94
N LEU A 385 19.58 4.02 -10.28
CA LEU A 385 19.54 4.61 -8.94
C LEU A 385 19.71 3.60 -7.80
N GLY A 386 19.70 2.30 -8.09
CA GLY A 386 19.78 1.22 -7.10
C GLY A 386 18.52 1.08 -6.24
N ILE A 387 17.35 1.35 -6.81
CA ILE A 387 16.04 1.28 -6.15
C ILE A 387 15.37 -0.06 -6.51
N PRO A 388 15.02 -0.92 -5.54
CA PRO A 388 14.29 -2.16 -5.79
C PRO A 388 12.83 -1.88 -6.15
N GLY A 389 12.36 -2.52 -7.22
CA GLY A 389 10.94 -2.60 -7.58
C GLY A 389 10.22 -3.79 -6.92
N ASN A 390 8.96 -4.01 -7.24
CA ASN A 390 8.13 -5.11 -6.74
C ASN A 390 7.93 -6.22 -7.78
N ASP A 391 8.04 -7.47 -7.34
CA ASP A 391 7.82 -8.66 -8.15
C ASP A 391 6.73 -9.52 -7.47
N VAL A 392 5.47 -9.38 -7.89
CA VAL A 392 4.35 -10.18 -7.36
C VAL A 392 4.30 -11.51 -8.10
N GLN A 393 4.46 -12.63 -7.40
CA GLN A 393 4.66 -13.97 -7.98
C GLN A 393 3.66 -14.32 -9.09
N ARG A 394 2.38 -13.94 -8.95
CA ARG A 394 1.33 -14.21 -9.94
C ARG A 394 1.54 -13.51 -11.29
N TRP A 395 2.31 -12.43 -11.33
CA TRP A 395 2.56 -11.61 -12.54
C TRP A 395 3.98 -11.77 -13.10
N VAL A 396 4.88 -12.40 -12.35
CA VAL A 396 6.27 -12.59 -12.74
C VAL A 396 6.38 -13.83 -13.64
N LYS A 397 6.26 -13.61 -14.95
CA LYS A 397 6.25 -14.64 -16.00
C LYS A 397 7.27 -14.35 -17.10
N ASP A 398 7.69 -15.40 -17.80
CA ASP A 398 8.40 -15.29 -19.07
C ASP A 398 7.39 -15.03 -20.18
N TRP A 399 7.14 -13.74 -20.41
CA TRP A 399 6.18 -13.25 -21.40
C TRP A 399 6.64 -13.40 -22.86
N GLN A 400 7.89 -13.80 -23.11
CA GLN A 400 8.46 -13.83 -24.47
C GLN A 400 8.59 -15.24 -25.03
N LYS A 401 8.80 -16.25 -24.18
CA LYS A 401 9.07 -17.62 -24.65
C LYS A 401 8.10 -18.64 -24.08
N ARG A 402 8.01 -18.75 -22.74
CA ARG A 402 7.25 -19.84 -22.10
C ARG A 402 5.80 -19.49 -21.79
N HIS A 403 5.47 -18.20 -21.65
CA HIS A 403 4.20 -17.72 -21.08
C HIS A 403 3.86 -18.44 -19.76
N ASP A 404 4.89 -18.65 -18.94
CA ASP A 404 4.85 -19.37 -17.67
C ASP A 404 5.62 -18.57 -16.61
N PHE A 405 5.43 -18.87 -15.33
CA PHE A 405 6.14 -18.25 -14.21
C PHE A 405 7.66 -18.34 -14.38
N LEU A 406 8.34 -17.28 -13.96
CA LEU A 406 9.78 -17.32 -13.80
C LEU A 406 10.14 -18.27 -12.66
N LEU A 407 11.24 -18.99 -12.79
CA LEU A 407 11.84 -19.78 -11.72
C LEU A 407 12.51 -18.86 -10.69
N PRO A 408 12.76 -19.32 -9.44
CA PRO A 408 13.33 -18.47 -8.40
C PRO A 408 14.64 -17.77 -8.81
N ASP A 409 15.48 -18.43 -9.61
CA ASP A 409 16.75 -17.93 -10.13
C ASP A 409 16.61 -16.92 -11.29
N GLU A 410 15.40 -16.78 -11.85
CA GLU A 410 15.08 -15.84 -12.93
C GLU A 410 14.46 -14.53 -12.43
N PHE A 411 14.12 -14.43 -11.13
CA PHE A 411 13.60 -13.19 -10.54
C PHE A 411 14.65 -12.06 -10.61
N ARG A 412 14.17 -10.82 -10.74
CA ARG A 412 15.04 -9.64 -10.72
C ARG A 412 15.77 -9.56 -9.37
N GLN A 413 17.09 -9.44 -9.37
CA GLN A 413 17.87 -9.35 -8.13
C GLN A 413 17.56 -8.07 -7.33
N LEU A 414 17.41 -6.93 -8.01
CA LEU A 414 17.03 -5.65 -7.41
C LEU A 414 15.49 -5.52 -7.35
N SER A 415 14.85 -6.37 -6.55
CA SER A 415 13.40 -6.34 -6.34
C SER A 415 12.96 -6.84 -4.96
N VAL A 416 11.68 -6.64 -4.68
CA VAL A 416 10.93 -7.17 -3.55
C VAL A 416 9.97 -8.24 -4.08
N ALA A 417 10.32 -9.51 -3.88
CA ALA A 417 9.43 -10.62 -4.21
C ALA A 417 8.30 -10.77 -3.17
N MET A 418 7.07 -11.01 -3.64
CA MET A 418 5.90 -11.18 -2.77
C MET A 418 4.83 -12.07 -3.40
N LEU A 419 3.99 -12.72 -2.57
CA LEU A 419 2.84 -13.48 -3.06
C LEU A 419 1.64 -12.59 -3.41
N SER A 420 1.38 -11.60 -2.56
CA SER A 420 0.21 -10.72 -2.63
C SER A 420 0.54 -9.33 -2.09
N THR A 421 -0.16 -8.32 -2.58
CA THR A 421 -0.25 -6.97 -2.01
C THR A 421 -1.59 -6.77 -1.31
N HIS A 422 -1.78 -5.61 -0.67
CA HIS A 422 -3.07 -5.21 -0.10
C HIS A 422 -4.17 -4.99 -1.16
N ASP A 423 -3.78 -4.74 -2.42
CA ASP A 423 -4.68 -4.54 -3.57
C ASP A 423 -4.98 -5.81 -4.37
N THR A 424 -4.40 -6.94 -3.98
CA THR A 424 -4.63 -8.23 -4.62
C THR A 424 -5.38 -9.18 -3.69
N THR A 425 -5.93 -10.27 -4.23
CA THR A 425 -6.45 -11.34 -3.40
C THR A 425 -5.26 -11.94 -2.69
N ASN A 426 -5.42 -12.37 -1.44
CA ASN A 426 -4.39 -13.21 -0.82
C ASN A 426 -4.14 -14.45 -1.69
N TRP A 427 -2.98 -15.07 -1.54
CA TRP A 427 -2.54 -16.11 -2.46
C TRP A 427 -3.51 -17.31 -2.54
N PRO A 428 -4.06 -17.85 -1.43
CA PRO A 428 -5.04 -18.93 -1.52
C PRO A 428 -6.32 -18.52 -2.25
N GLY A 429 -6.79 -17.28 -2.07
CA GLY A 429 -7.97 -16.75 -2.77
C GLY A 429 -7.73 -16.63 -4.27
N TRP A 430 -6.57 -16.11 -4.67
CA TRP A 430 -6.14 -16.10 -6.07
C TRP A 430 -6.09 -17.50 -6.65
N TRP A 431 -5.41 -18.42 -5.96
CA TRP A 431 -5.32 -19.80 -6.41
C TRP A 431 -6.71 -20.41 -6.58
N GLN A 432 -7.62 -20.18 -5.65
CA GLN A 432 -8.95 -20.77 -5.71
C GLN A 432 -9.78 -20.18 -6.87
N ASP A 433 -9.83 -18.85 -6.98
CA ASP A 433 -10.91 -18.16 -7.71
C ASP A 433 -10.43 -17.40 -8.96
N GLU A 434 -9.14 -17.11 -9.09
CA GLU A 434 -8.61 -16.26 -10.17
C GLU A 434 -7.59 -16.97 -11.07
N ALA A 435 -6.71 -17.80 -10.51
CA ALA A 435 -5.65 -18.46 -11.25
C ALA A 435 -6.22 -19.34 -12.37
N GLY A 436 -5.83 -19.07 -13.60
CA GLY A 436 -6.26 -19.78 -14.79
C GLY A 436 -7.60 -19.32 -15.38
N THR A 437 -8.03 -18.12 -15.03
CA THR A 437 -9.30 -17.53 -15.49
C THR A 437 -9.10 -16.16 -16.13
N VAL A 438 -10.09 -15.70 -16.87
CA VAL A 438 -10.16 -14.34 -17.43
C VAL A 438 -11.34 -13.58 -16.84
N ASP A 439 -11.25 -12.25 -16.80
CA ASP A 439 -12.36 -11.40 -16.35
C ASP A 439 -13.51 -11.42 -17.38
N GLU A 440 -14.71 -11.80 -16.95
CA GLU A 440 -15.88 -11.91 -17.82
C GLU A 440 -16.28 -10.57 -18.41
N ALA A 441 -16.32 -9.51 -17.61
CA ALA A 441 -16.76 -8.19 -18.05
C ALA A 441 -15.79 -7.60 -19.08
N LEU A 442 -14.48 -7.81 -18.90
CA LEU A 442 -13.48 -7.47 -19.89
C LEU A 442 -13.64 -8.28 -21.17
N PHE A 443 -13.82 -9.60 -21.05
CA PHE A 443 -13.97 -10.49 -22.22
C PHE A 443 -15.17 -10.06 -23.06
N ILE A 444 -16.32 -9.83 -22.43
CA ILE A 444 -17.55 -9.33 -23.07
C ILE A 444 -17.29 -8.01 -23.79
N ARG A 445 -16.63 -7.05 -23.15
CA ARG A 445 -16.34 -5.75 -23.77
C ARG A 445 -15.43 -5.89 -24.99
N LYS A 446 -14.37 -6.68 -24.88
CA LYS A 446 -13.47 -6.93 -26.02
C LYS A 446 -14.23 -7.60 -27.16
N CYS A 447 -15.14 -8.53 -26.88
CA CYS A 447 -16.04 -9.12 -27.88
C CYS A 447 -16.91 -8.05 -28.55
N GLN A 448 -17.58 -7.20 -27.77
CA GLN A 448 -18.44 -6.12 -28.29
C GLN A 448 -17.68 -5.19 -29.22
N SER A 449 -16.46 -4.78 -28.86
CA SER A 449 -15.61 -3.89 -29.68
C SER A 449 -15.22 -4.44 -31.05
N ARG A 450 -15.34 -5.77 -31.24
CA ARG A 450 -14.99 -6.48 -32.48
C ARG A 450 -16.20 -7.17 -33.12
N SER A 451 -17.40 -6.85 -32.65
CA SER A 451 -18.67 -7.44 -33.10
C SER A 451 -18.70 -8.97 -32.98
N ILE A 452 -18.07 -9.50 -31.92
CA ILE A 452 -18.12 -10.93 -31.58
C ILE A 452 -19.30 -11.16 -30.62
N ALA A 453 -20.20 -12.09 -30.96
CA ALA A 453 -21.36 -12.42 -30.15
C ALA A 453 -20.98 -13.36 -28.99
N TYR A 454 -20.60 -12.80 -27.83
CA TYR A 454 -20.18 -13.55 -26.64
C TYR A 454 -21.10 -14.73 -26.28
N GLU A 455 -22.41 -14.48 -26.28
CA GLU A 455 -23.42 -15.50 -25.94
C GLU A 455 -23.38 -16.74 -26.85
N GLN A 456 -22.90 -16.62 -28.09
CA GLN A 456 -22.81 -17.74 -29.04
C GLN A 456 -21.50 -18.54 -28.89
N ILE A 457 -20.49 -17.97 -28.24
CA ILE A 457 -19.14 -18.57 -28.15
C ILE A 457 -18.78 -19.02 -26.73
N LYS A 458 -19.42 -18.49 -25.69
CA LYS A 458 -19.01 -18.72 -24.29
C LYS A 458 -18.97 -20.21 -23.91
N ASP A 459 -19.95 -21.01 -24.34
CA ASP A 459 -20.03 -22.44 -24.02
C ASP A 459 -18.96 -23.28 -24.73
N ARG A 460 -18.44 -22.75 -25.84
CA ARG A 460 -17.35 -23.36 -26.62
C ARG A 460 -15.97 -23.00 -26.08
N LEU A 461 -15.85 -21.88 -25.35
CA LEU A 461 -14.58 -21.40 -24.81
C LEU A 461 -14.38 -21.74 -23.35
N PHE A 462 -15.45 -21.71 -22.55
CA PHE A 462 -15.34 -21.72 -21.10
C PHE A 462 -16.04 -22.92 -20.45
N ASN A 463 -15.47 -23.37 -19.35
CA ASN A 463 -16.02 -24.41 -18.49
C ASN A 463 -16.85 -23.75 -17.38
N HIS A 464 -18.17 -23.91 -17.43
CA HIS A 464 -19.09 -23.30 -16.47
C HIS A 464 -18.93 -23.81 -15.04
N ASP A 465 -18.62 -25.10 -14.86
CA ASP A 465 -18.46 -25.70 -13.52
C ASP A 465 -17.26 -25.11 -12.77
N LEU A 466 -16.28 -24.58 -13.52
CA LEU A 466 -15.05 -23.98 -12.99
C LEU A 466 -15.03 -22.45 -13.16
N SER A 467 -16.08 -21.85 -13.72
CA SER A 467 -16.22 -20.39 -13.86
C SER A 467 -17.13 -19.86 -12.76
N ARG A 468 -16.65 -18.88 -11.99
CA ARG A 468 -17.39 -18.33 -10.84
C ARG A 468 -17.00 -16.89 -10.56
N HIS A 469 -17.87 -16.13 -9.91
CA HIS A 469 -17.61 -14.74 -9.48
C HIS A 469 -17.11 -13.82 -10.61
N GLY A 470 -17.65 -13.96 -11.82
CA GLY A 470 -17.22 -13.17 -13.00
C GLY A 470 -15.84 -13.55 -13.55
N ARG A 471 -15.33 -14.74 -13.19
CA ARG A 471 -14.07 -15.30 -13.67
C ARG A 471 -14.33 -16.53 -14.54
N LEU A 472 -13.89 -16.48 -15.79
CA LEU A 472 -14.14 -17.52 -16.79
C LEU A 472 -12.94 -18.46 -16.94
N ARG A 473 -13.15 -19.76 -16.74
CA ARG A 473 -12.15 -20.81 -16.90
C ARG A 473 -12.18 -21.36 -18.33
N TRP A 474 -11.04 -21.37 -19.02
CA TRP A 474 -10.93 -22.01 -20.33
C TRP A 474 -11.25 -23.50 -20.29
N ARG A 475 -11.95 -24.01 -21.31
CA ARG A 475 -12.07 -25.45 -21.50
C ARG A 475 -10.73 -26.03 -21.94
N ARG A 476 -10.47 -27.27 -21.52
CA ARG A 476 -9.21 -27.97 -21.83
C ARG A 476 -9.03 -28.32 -23.30
N ASP A 477 -10.11 -28.39 -24.07
CA ASP A 477 -10.09 -28.67 -25.52
C ASP A 477 -9.68 -27.46 -26.36
N ILE A 478 -9.74 -26.24 -25.81
CA ILE A 478 -9.15 -25.02 -26.38
C ILE A 478 -7.67 -24.96 -25.95
N ASP A 479 -6.85 -25.85 -26.50
CA ASP A 479 -5.43 -26.04 -26.12
C ASP A 479 -4.42 -25.27 -26.97
N SER A 480 -4.89 -24.40 -27.87
CA SER A 480 -4.05 -23.59 -28.74
C SER A 480 -4.72 -22.27 -29.11
N ALA A 481 -3.90 -21.25 -29.39
CA ALA A 481 -4.36 -19.97 -29.90
C ALA A 481 -5.17 -20.12 -31.20
N ASP A 482 -4.80 -21.07 -32.08
CA ASP A 482 -5.54 -21.33 -33.32
C ASP A 482 -6.97 -21.82 -33.05
N LYS A 483 -7.17 -22.69 -32.04
CA LYS A 483 -8.52 -23.11 -31.64
C LYS A 483 -9.33 -21.96 -31.05
N LEU A 484 -8.70 -21.10 -30.24
CA LEU A 484 -9.33 -19.87 -29.75
C LEU A 484 -9.79 -18.99 -30.93
N LEU A 485 -8.90 -18.70 -31.88
CA LEU A 485 -9.19 -17.89 -33.07
C LEU A 485 -10.32 -18.49 -33.90
N ASN A 486 -10.32 -19.81 -34.11
CA ASN A 486 -11.38 -20.52 -34.83
C ASN A 486 -12.75 -20.38 -34.15
N VAL A 487 -12.81 -20.34 -32.82
CA VAL A 487 -14.06 -20.10 -32.09
C VAL A 487 -14.49 -18.64 -32.17
N LEU A 488 -13.54 -17.71 -32.09
CA LEU A 488 -13.81 -16.27 -32.17
C LEU A 488 -14.17 -15.80 -33.58
N GLY A 489 -13.76 -16.53 -34.62
CA GLY A 489 -14.14 -16.27 -36.02
C GLY A 489 -13.51 -15.00 -36.61
N LYS A 490 -12.35 -14.58 -36.11
CA LYS A 490 -11.63 -13.37 -36.53
C LYS A 490 -10.13 -13.68 -36.73
N PRO A 491 -9.43 -12.94 -37.59
CA PRO A 491 -8.02 -13.16 -37.85
C PRO A 491 -7.14 -12.75 -36.66
N LYS A 492 -5.91 -13.28 -36.60
CA LYS A 492 -4.96 -13.10 -35.48
C LYS A 492 -4.66 -11.63 -35.21
N GLU A 493 -4.55 -10.83 -36.26
CA GLU A 493 -4.20 -9.42 -36.22
C GLU A 493 -5.25 -8.58 -35.46
N GLU A 494 -6.52 -9.02 -35.47
CA GLU A 494 -7.61 -8.38 -34.73
C GLU A 494 -7.70 -8.83 -33.26
N LEU A 495 -7.03 -9.94 -32.90
CA LEU A 495 -7.24 -10.68 -31.65
C LEU A 495 -5.97 -10.89 -30.83
N ALA A 496 -4.91 -10.11 -31.05
CA ALA A 496 -3.66 -10.22 -30.31
C ALA A 496 -3.85 -10.17 -28.78
N ASP A 497 -4.75 -9.33 -28.30
CA ASP A 497 -5.09 -9.20 -26.87
C ASP A 497 -5.89 -10.38 -26.32
N PHE A 498 -6.68 -11.07 -27.14
CA PHE A 498 -7.32 -12.33 -26.75
C PHE A 498 -6.30 -13.45 -26.63
N ILE A 499 -5.34 -13.51 -27.56
CA ILE A 499 -4.25 -14.49 -27.53
C ILE A 499 -3.39 -14.29 -26.30
N GLU A 500 -2.97 -13.06 -26.01
CA GLU A 500 -2.18 -12.73 -24.82
C GLU A 500 -2.90 -13.15 -23.53
N MET A 501 -4.19 -12.79 -23.43
CA MET A 501 -5.03 -13.16 -22.29
C MET A 501 -5.15 -14.69 -22.16
N TYR A 502 -5.32 -15.41 -23.27
CA TYR A 502 -5.36 -16.87 -23.29
C TYR A 502 -4.02 -17.49 -22.90
N GLU A 503 -2.90 -17.09 -23.51
CA GLU A 503 -1.57 -17.65 -23.22
C GLU A 503 -1.17 -17.42 -21.75
N ASN A 504 -1.58 -16.28 -21.19
CA ASN A 504 -1.36 -15.92 -19.79
C ASN A 504 -2.14 -16.81 -18.80
N SER A 505 -3.39 -17.16 -19.12
CA SER A 505 -4.33 -17.78 -18.18
C SER A 505 -4.63 -19.25 -18.49
N PHE A 506 -4.37 -19.73 -19.70
CA PHE A 506 -4.59 -21.13 -20.06
C PHE A 506 -3.64 -22.02 -19.27
N MET A 507 -4.21 -22.98 -18.54
CA MET A 507 -3.50 -23.95 -17.69
C MET A 507 -2.55 -23.30 -16.66
N GLU A 508 -2.81 -22.06 -16.24
CA GLU A 508 -1.93 -21.31 -15.31
C GLU A 508 -1.65 -22.08 -14.00
N LYS A 509 -2.67 -22.77 -13.46
CA LYS A 509 -2.50 -23.59 -12.26
C LYS A 509 -1.57 -24.78 -12.51
N GLU A 510 -1.80 -25.51 -13.60
CA GLU A 510 -0.99 -26.67 -13.99
C GLU A 510 0.48 -26.28 -14.20
N LYS A 511 0.73 -25.12 -14.80
CA LYS A 511 2.08 -24.59 -14.99
C LYS A 511 2.81 -24.35 -13.66
N LEU A 512 2.18 -23.61 -12.72
CA LEU A 512 2.77 -23.41 -11.39
C LEU A 512 2.92 -24.71 -10.60
N TRP A 513 1.94 -25.60 -10.68
CA TRP A 513 1.95 -26.92 -10.04
C TRP A 513 3.16 -27.77 -10.48
N ALA A 514 3.49 -27.73 -11.78
CA ALA A 514 4.65 -28.38 -12.34
C ALA A 514 5.97 -27.75 -11.86
N ILE A 515 6.07 -26.41 -11.84
CA ILE A 515 7.23 -25.67 -11.32
C ILE A 515 7.50 -26.00 -9.85
N LEU A 516 6.43 -26.10 -9.05
CA LEU A 516 6.51 -26.51 -7.64
C LEU A 516 6.76 -28.01 -7.45
N LYS A 517 6.88 -28.78 -8.54
CA LYS A 517 7.19 -30.21 -8.58
C LYS A 517 6.15 -31.10 -7.87
N PHE A 518 4.89 -30.67 -7.83
CA PHE A 518 3.82 -31.53 -7.35
C PHE A 518 3.48 -32.62 -8.38
N LYS A 519 3.09 -33.79 -7.89
CA LYS A 519 2.65 -34.93 -8.71
C LYS A 519 1.12 -35.07 -8.67
N GLY A 520 0.55 -35.63 -9.74
CA GLY A 520 -0.89 -35.86 -9.84
C GLY A 520 -1.67 -34.61 -10.29
N PRO A 521 -3.01 -34.68 -10.31
CA PRO A 521 -3.85 -33.59 -10.79
C PRO A 521 -3.77 -32.37 -9.88
N VAL A 522 -3.91 -31.18 -10.49
CA VAL A 522 -4.03 -29.90 -9.80
C VAL A 522 -5.22 -29.94 -8.84
N ARG A 523 -5.00 -29.39 -7.64
CA ARG A 523 -6.05 -29.19 -6.63
C ARG A 523 -6.62 -27.79 -6.80
N GLU A 524 -7.95 -27.68 -6.92
CA GLU A 524 -8.60 -26.38 -7.10
C GLU A 524 -8.48 -25.47 -5.87
N LYS A 525 -8.36 -26.04 -4.67
CA LYS A 525 -8.10 -25.33 -3.42
C LYS A 525 -6.66 -25.52 -2.97
N ALA A 526 -6.08 -24.47 -2.40
CA ALA A 526 -4.75 -24.53 -1.82
C ALA A 526 -4.79 -25.22 -0.45
N ASP A 527 -3.95 -26.24 -0.26
CA ASP A 527 -3.72 -26.85 1.03
C ASP A 527 -2.40 -26.37 1.65
N SER A 528 -2.14 -26.79 2.90
CA SER A 528 -0.93 -26.40 3.62
C SER A 528 0.37 -26.79 2.88
N ALA A 529 0.37 -27.89 2.12
CA ALA A 529 1.57 -28.30 1.38
C ALA A 529 1.84 -27.34 0.22
N LEU A 530 0.80 -26.96 -0.54
CA LEU A 530 0.93 -25.99 -1.63
C LEU A 530 1.36 -24.61 -1.11
N ILE A 531 0.76 -24.12 -0.02
CA ILE A 531 1.14 -22.83 0.57
C ILE A 531 2.59 -22.84 1.03
N LYS A 532 3.04 -23.91 1.70
CA LYS A 532 4.45 -24.03 2.12
C LYS A 532 5.41 -24.07 0.93
N ALA A 533 5.03 -24.76 -0.15
CA ALA A 533 5.83 -24.84 -1.35
C ALA A 533 5.95 -23.48 -2.05
N VAL A 534 4.88 -22.71 -2.17
CA VAL A 534 4.95 -21.38 -2.79
C VAL A 534 5.70 -20.37 -1.92
N PHE A 535 5.56 -20.45 -0.59
CA PHE A 535 6.41 -19.67 0.34
C PHE A 535 7.88 -19.98 0.16
N LYS A 536 8.24 -21.27 0.06
CA LYS A 536 9.63 -21.67 -0.22
C LYS A 536 10.10 -21.12 -1.56
N PHE A 537 9.27 -21.25 -2.59
CA PHE A 537 9.58 -20.79 -3.95
C PHE A 537 9.96 -19.30 -3.97
N ILE A 538 9.18 -18.42 -3.34
CA ILE A 538 9.51 -16.99 -3.31
C ILE A 538 10.67 -16.67 -2.35
N LEU A 539 10.84 -17.40 -1.24
CA LEU A 539 11.98 -17.23 -0.35
C LEU A 539 13.29 -17.60 -1.06
N ASP A 540 13.27 -18.62 -1.92
CA ASP A 540 14.43 -19.05 -2.70
C ASP A 540 14.74 -18.12 -3.90
N SER A 541 13.90 -17.12 -4.16
CA SER A 541 14.10 -16.21 -5.31
C SER A 541 15.41 -15.41 -5.21
N GLU A 542 15.86 -14.90 -6.36
CA GLU A 542 17.03 -14.01 -6.46
C GLU A 542 16.79 -12.58 -5.98
N ALA A 543 15.52 -12.20 -5.74
CA ALA A 543 15.16 -10.88 -5.24
C ALA A 543 15.86 -10.54 -3.92
N ILE A 544 16.43 -9.33 -3.80
CA ILE A 544 17.13 -8.87 -2.60
C ILE A 544 16.19 -8.87 -1.38
N PHE A 545 14.91 -8.55 -1.55
CA PHE A 545 13.91 -8.64 -0.49
C PHE A 545 12.80 -9.63 -0.83
N CYS A 546 12.28 -10.31 0.18
CA CYS A 546 11.07 -11.13 0.09
C CYS A 546 10.12 -10.69 1.20
N ILE A 547 9.06 -9.94 0.87
CA ILE A 547 8.19 -9.32 1.87
C ILE A 547 6.74 -9.68 1.54
N ASN A 548 6.12 -10.53 2.38
CA ASN A 548 4.75 -10.98 2.17
C ASN A 548 3.77 -10.29 3.11
N ILE A 549 2.52 -10.14 2.71
CA ILE A 549 1.50 -9.59 3.60
C ILE A 549 1.13 -10.59 4.70
N ILE A 550 0.79 -10.09 5.90
CA ILE A 550 0.52 -10.92 7.08
C ILE A 550 -0.57 -11.99 6.84
N PHE A 551 -1.54 -11.73 5.96
CA PHE A 551 -2.58 -12.69 5.60
C PHE A 551 -2.05 -13.92 4.85
N ASP A 552 -0.99 -13.78 4.04
CA ASP A 552 -0.33 -14.94 3.43
C ASP A 552 0.39 -15.79 4.51
N TYR A 553 0.92 -15.14 5.56
CA TYR A 553 1.47 -15.87 6.71
C TYR A 553 0.38 -16.59 7.52
N LEU A 554 -0.85 -16.05 7.59
CA LEU A 554 -1.99 -16.79 8.16
C LEU A 554 -2.32 -18.03 7.33
N ALA A 555 -2.28 -17.92 5.99
CA ALA A 555 -2.45 -19.07 5.12
C ALA A 555 -1.40 -20.15 5.41
N PHE A 556 -0.14 -19.74 5.54
CA PHE A 556 0.97 -20.62 5.89
C PHE A 556 0.75 -21.30 7.25
N ALA A 557 0.26 -20.55 8.22
CA ALA A 557 -0.03 -21.04 9.57
C ALA A 557 -1.29 -21.93 9.63
N GLY A 558 -2.10 -21.99 8.57
CA GLY A 558 -3.38 -22.70 8.54
C GLY A 558 -4.48 -22.01 9.35
N LEU A 559 -4.43 -20.68 9.48
CA LEU A 559 -5.32 -19.88 10.33
C LEU A 559 -6.47 -19.20 9.57
N MET A 560 -6.61 -19.45 8.26
CA MET A 560 -7.64 -18.81 7.42
C MET A 560 -8.98 -19.59 7.32
N ASN A 561 -9.15 -20.68 8.08
CA ASN A 561 -10.40 -21.45 8.15
C ASN A 561 -11.03 -21.87 6.79
N ASN A 562 -10.22 -22.05 5.75
CA ASN A 562 -10.65 -22.39 4.37
C ASN A 562 -11.56 -21.34 3.68
N ASP A 563 -11.60 -20.10 4.17
CA ASP A 563 -12.29 -18.98 3.51
C ASP A 563 -11.30 -17.84 3.25
N PRO A 564 -10.52 -17.91 2.16
CA PRO A 564 -9.58 -16.84 1.85
C PRO A 564 -10.26 -15.53 1.46
N GLY A 565 -11.51 -15.56 0.97
CA GLY A 565 -12.24 -14.36 0.55
C GLY A 565 -12.49 -13.40 1.71
N GLN A 566 -12.75 -13.94 2.90
CA GLN A 566 -12.94 -13.15 4.13
C GLN A 566 -11.74 -12.25 4.47
N TYR A 567 -10.53 -12.63 4.03
CA TYR A 567 -9.28 -11.93 4.36
C TYR A 567 -8.81 -11.00 3.23
N ARG A 568 -9.73 -10.49 2.41
CA ARG A 568 -9.43 -9.48 1.40
C ARG A 568 -9.40 -8.10 2.05
N ILE A 569 -8.30 -7.37 1.88
CA ILE A 569 -8.10 -6.05 2.52
C ILE A 569 -8.81 -4.94 1.75
N ASN A 570 -8.61 -4.88 0.44
CA ASN A 570 -9.12 -3.80 -0.39
C ASN A 570 -9.54 -4.34 -1.75
N TYR A 571 -10.66 -3.88 -2.29
CA TYR A 571 -11.05 -4.06 -3.69
C TYR A 571 -10.80 -2.75 -4.46
N PRO A 572 -9.71 -2.65 -5.26
CA PRO A 572 -9.38 -1.44 -6.00
C PRO A 572 -10.54 -0.92 -6.85
N GLY A 573 -10.69 0.40 -6.92
CA GLY A 573 -11.77 1.04 -7.66
C GLY A 573 -13.16 0.95 -7.00
N SER A 574 -13.24 0.48 -5.75
CA SER A 574 -14.50 0.45 -4.99
C SER A 574 -14.37 1.14 -3.64
N VAL A 575 -15.49 1.70 -3.15
CA VAL A 575 -15.62 2.23 -1.80
C VAL A 575 -16.71 1.43 -1.11
N ASN A 576 -16.33 0.53 -0.21
CA ASN A 576 -17.26 -0.30 0.56
C ASN A 576 -16.78 -0.41 2.02
N ARG A 577 -17.63 -0.91 2.91
CA ARG A 577 -17.37 -0.98 4.36
C ARG A 577 -16.33 -2.04 4.76
N ASP A 578 -16.09 -3.01 3.88
CA ASP A 578 -15.18 -4.13 4.14
C ASP A 578 -13.73 -3.77 3.74
N ASN A 579 -13.57 -2.80 2.83
CA ASN A 579 -12.27 -2.25 2.50
C ASN A 579 -11.61 -1.65 3.74
N TRP A 580 -10.33 -1.98 3.90
CA TRP A 580 -9.46 -1.47 4.97
C TRP A 580 -9.97 -1.76 6.37
N SER A 581 -10.86 -2.74 6.58
CA SER A 581 -11.40 -3.04 7.91
C SER A 581 -11.08 -4.44 8.40
N VAL A 582 -10.69 -5.36 7.54
CA VAL A 582 -10.42 -6.76 7.92
C VAL A 582 -9.36 -6.92 9.01
N THR A 583 -9.56 -7.89 9.90
CA THR A 583 -8.69 -8.14 11.06
C THR A 583 -8.17 -9.59 11.12
N LEU A 584 -7.12 -9.81 11.92
CA LEU A 584 -6.60 -11.15 12.18
C LEU A 584 -7.59 -12.00 13.00
N PRO A 585 -7.60 -13.33 12.83
CA PRO A 585 -8.48 -14.21 13.59
C PRO A 585 -7.99 -14.49 15.03
N LEU A 586 -6.84 -13.94 15.43
CA LEU A 586 -6.21 -14.14 16.74
C LEU A 586 -5.33 -12.96 17.12
N ALA A 587 -5.08 -12.81 18.42
CA ALA A 587 -4.23 -11.76 18.97
C ALA A 587 -2.73 -11.99 18.66
N LEU A 588 -1.96 -10.91 18.61
CA LEU A 588 -0.52 -10.93 18.32
C LEU A 588 0.27 -11.80 19.29
N GLU A 589 -0.08 -11.84 20.58
CA GLU A 589 0.62 -12.69 21.54
C GLU A 589 0.39 -14.18 21.29
N ASP A 590 -0.75 -14.54 20.69
CA ASP A 590 -1.06 -15.93 20.31
C ASP A 590 -0.37 -16.29 18.99
N LEU A 591 -0.36 -15.35 18.03
CA LEU A 591 0.39 -15.48 16.79
C LEU A 591 1.91 -15.66 17.06
N LEU A 592 2.46 -14.92 18.02
CA LEU A 592 3.85 -15.02 18.47
C LEU A 592 4.21 -16.39 19.04
N LYS A 593 3.25 -17.06 19.68
CA LYS A 593 3.42 -18.40 20.25
C LYS A 593 3.06 -19.52 19.27
N HIS A 594 2.56 -19.18 18.09
CA HIS A 594 2.08 -20.18 17.14
C HIS A 594 3.23 -21.07 16.63
N LYS A 595 2.96 -22.37 16.51
CA LYS A 595 3.97 -23.38 16.09
C LYS A 595 4.61 -23.12 14.72
N SER A 596 3.93 -22.36 13.85
CA SER A 596 4.45 -22.00 12.53
C SER A 596 5.66 -21.07 12.59
N CYS A 597 5.87 -20.30 13.67
CA CYS A 597 7.00 -19.37 13.77
C CYS A 597 8.36 -20.08 13.64
N ALA A 598 8.52 -21.22 14.34
CA ALA A 598 9.75 -22.02 14.25
C ALA A 598 9.96 -22.61 12.85
N GLU A 599 8.88 -23.02 12.18
CA GLU A 599 8.93 -23.54 10.81
C GLU A 599 9.34 -22.46 9.81
N LEU A 600 8.72 -21.28 9.89
CA LEU A 600 9.06 -20.09 9.09
C LEU A 600 10.52 -19.69 9.29
N LYS A 601 10.97 -19.57 10.54
CA LYS A 601 12.36 -19.20 10.86
C LYS A 601 13.37 -20.17 10.25
N ARG A 602 13.06 -21.47 10.24
CA ARG A 602 13.90 -22.48 9.59
C ARG A 602 13.88 -22.34 8.08
N MET A 603 12.73 -22.06 7.46
CA MET A 603 12.62 -21.84 6.01
C MET A 603 13.40 -20.60 5.57
N THR A 604 13.17 -19.47 6.23
CA THR A 604 13.87 -18.20 5.98
C THR A 604 15.38 -18.36 6.04
N ARG A 605 15.90 -18.98 7.10
CA ARG A 605 17.34 -19.25 7.25
C ARG A 605 17.91 -20.17 6.18
N LYS A 606 17.16 -21.21 5.78
CA LYS A 606 17.59 -22.13 4.71
C LYS A 606 17.68 -21.44 3.35
N SER A 607 16.88 -20.40 3.12
CA SER A 607 16.93 -19.57 1.91
C SER A 607 17.91 -18.40 2.02
N ALA A 608 18.78 -18.39 3.05
CA ALA A 608 19.80 -17.36 3.30
C ALA A 608 19.23 -15.93 3.39
N ARG A 609 18.07 -15.79 4.06
CA ARG A 609 17.36 -14.52 4.31
C ARG A 609 17.26 -14.15 5.77
#